data_AF-A0A9E3PTD3-F1
#
_entry.id   AF-A0A9E3PTD3-F1
#
_cell.length_a   1.000
_cell.length_b   1.000
_cell.length_c   1.000
_cell.angle_alpha   90.00
_cell.angle_beta   90.00
_cell.angle_gamma   90.00
#
_symmetry.space_group_name_H-M   'P 1'
#
loop_
_entity.id
_entity.type
_entity.pdbx_description
1 polymer ?
#
loop_
_entity_poly.entity_id
_entity_poly.type
_entity_poly.pdbx_seq_one_letter_code
_entity_poly.pdbx_strand_id
1 'polypeptide(L)'
;MAFREKIAWLTLATMLIAYGFYFGWAGPRVGFGEARMLDIVWTFGPVAVVHALAVIVGSILIAVTAVREANAPADERDRAIARRGSTIGYYVLLTGMILVGVVMPFTEPAWKIVNTALLAIVIAETVRDGVIVLSYRRGWHG
;
A
#
# COMPACT_ATOMS: atom_id res chain seq x y z
N MET A 1 -15.63 -14.50 6.39
CA MET A 1 -14.27 -13.97 6.13
C MET A 1 -13.58 -13.83 7.47
N ALA A 2 -12.36 -14.35 7.58
CA ALA A 2 -11.57 -14.22 8.80
C ALA A 2 -11.31 -12.73 9.11
N PHE A 3 -11.19 -12.36 10.38
CA PHE A 3 -10.89 -10.98 10.80
C PHE A 3 -9.71 -10.36 10.01
N ARG A 4 -8.63 -11.11 9.85
CA ARG A 4 -7.43 -10.68 9.10
C ARG A 4 -7.66 -10.54 7.60
N GLU A 5 -8.54 -11.38 7.03
CA GLU A 5 -8.95 -11.27 5.63
C GLU A 5 -9.74 -9.97 5.41
N LYS A 6 -10.65 -9.61 6.33
CA LYS A 6 -11.39 -8.34 6.27
C LYS A 6 -10.46 -7.13 6.32
N ILE A 7 -9.45 -7.16 7.21
CA ILE A 7 -8.44 -6.10 7.30
C ILE A 7 -7.64 -6.01 6.00
N ALA A 8 -7.17 -7.13 5.45
CA ALA A 8 -6.40 -7.13 4.20
C ALA A 8 -7.20 -6.59 3.01
N TRP A 9 -8.51 -6.88 2.95
CA TRP A 9 -9.40 -6.29 1.96
C TRP A 9 -9.58 -4.79 2.16
N LEU A 10 -9.77 -4.35 3.40
CA LEU A 10 -9.89 -2.93 3.73
C LEU A 10 -8.64 -2.16 3.32
N THR A 11 -7.45 -2.64 3.69
CA THR A 11 -6.18 -1.98 3.35
C THR A 11 -5.97 -1.95 1.85
N LEU A 12 -6.20 -3.06 1.15
CA LEU A 12 -6.08 -3.12 -0.30
C LEU A 12 -7.04 -2.13 -1.00
N ALA A 13 -8.32 -2.12 -0.62
CA ALA A 13 -9.32 -1.26 -1.25
C ALA A 13 -9.01 0.23 -1.00
N THR A 14 -8.67 0.60 0.24
CA THR A 14 -8.34 1.99 0.59
C THR A 14 -7.05 2.46 -0.06
N MET A 15 -6.03 1.61 -0.17
CA MET A 15 -4.79 1.84 -0.91
C MET A 15 -5.07 2.14 -2.38
N LEU A 16 -5.84 1.27 -3.06
CA LEU A 16 -6.16 1.42 -4.49
C LEU A 16 -6.96 2.70 -4.76
N ILE A 17 -7.94 3.02 -3.91
CA ILE A 17 -8.76 4.22 -4.07
C ILE A 17 -7.92 5.49 -3.86
N ALA A 18 -7.19 5.56 -2.74
CA ALA A 18 -6.45 6.77 -2.39
C ALA A 18 -5.32 7.06 -3.38
N TYR A 19 -4.48 6.08 -3.67
CA TYR A 19 -3.34 6.31 -4.55
C TYR A 19 -3.70 6.24 -6.03
N GLY A 20 -4.76 5.50 -6.40
CA GLY A 20 -5.37 5.61 -7.73
C GLY A 20 -5.86 7.03 -8.00
N PHE A 21 -6.48 7.68 -7.00
CA PHE A 21 -6.86 9.09 -7.10
C PHE A 21 -5.66 10.03 -7.22
N TYR A 22 -4.60 9.80 -6.44
CA TYR A 22 -3.38 10.61 -6.54
C TYR A 22 -2.73 10.51 -7.92
N PHE A 23 -2.35 9.30 -8.35
CA PHE A 23 -1.63 9.09 -9.59
C PHE A 23 -2.51 9.30 -10.84
N GLY A 24 -3.81 9.05 -10.74
CA GLY A 24 -4.74 9.20 -11.86
C GLY A 24 -5.31 10.60 -12.04
N TRP A 25 -5.35 11.43 -10.99
CA TRP A 25 -6.07 12.72 -11.04
C TRP A 25 -5.37 13.86 -10.33
N ALA A 26 -5.00 13.70 -9.04
CA ALA A 26 -4.49 14.81 -8.24
C ALA A 26 -3.07 15.24 -8.66
N GLY A 27 -2.16 14.28 -8.86
CA GLY A 27 -0.78 14.52 -9.29
C GLY A 27 -0.68 15.17 -10.68
N PRO A 28 -1.35 14.64 -11.73
CA PRO A 28 -1.34 15.24 -13.07
C PRO A 28 -1.79 16.71 -13.10
N ARG A 29 -2.76 17.09 -12.26
CA ARG A 29 -3.26 18.47 -12.18
C ARG A 29 -2.23 19.50 -11.75
N VAL A 30 -1.21 19.07 -10.99
CA VAL A 30 -0.11 19.92 -10.54
C VAL A 30 1.21 19.56 -11.25
N GLY A 31 1.14 18.83 -12.37
CA GLY A 31 2.32 18.36 -13.10
C GLY A 31 3.26 17.52 -12.25
N PHE A 32 2.73 16.78 -11.26
CA PHE A 32 3.51 15.99 -10.31
C PHE A 32 4.61 16.78 -9.57
N GLY A 33 4.44 18.11 -9.45
CA GLY A 33 5.41 18.99 -8.81
C GLY A 33 6.65 19.29 -9.65
N GLU A 34 6.56 19.18 -10.98
CA GLU A 34 7.62 19.57 -11.92
C GLU A 34 8.06 21.03 -11.73
N ALA A 35 7.10 21.95 -11.58
CA ALA A 35 7.38 23.37 -11.37
C ALA A 35 7.84 23.68 -9.94
N ARG A 36 7.29 22.98 -8.94
CA ARG A 36 7.59 23.18 -7.52
C ARG A 36 7.42 21.88 -6.74
N MET A 37 8.53 21.33 -6.23
CA MET A 37 8.51 20.03 -5.51
C MET A 37 7.61 20.03 -4.27
N LEU A 38 7.40 21.18 -3.63
CA LEU A 38 6.44 21.30 -2.51
C LEU A 38 5.01 20.92 -2.90
N ASP A 39 4.65 21.01 -4.18
CA ASP A 39 3.32 20.62 -4.66
C ASP A 39 3.10 19.11 -4.54
N ILE A 40 4.17 18.30 -4.56
CA ILE A 40 4.09 16.86 -4.25
C ILE A 40 3.60 16.67 -2.81
N VAL A 41 4.14 17.43 -1.85
CA VAL A 41 3.74 17.33 -0.44
C VAL A 41 2.30 17.79 -0.26
N TRP A 42 1.91 18.89 -0.89
CA TRP A 42 0.56 19.44 -0.79
C TRP A 42 -0.51 18.58 -1.46
N THR A 43 -0.15 17.74 -2.44
CA THR A 43 -1.09 16.86 -3.12
C THR A 43 -1.07 15.43 -2.57
N PHE A 44 0.12 14.84 -2.38
CA PHE A 44 0.27 13.47 -1.87
C PHE A 44 0.00 13.39 -0.36
N GLY A 45 0.47 14.38 0.41
CA GLY A 45 0.37 14.40 1.87
C GLY A 45 -1.07 14.24 2.36
N PRO A 46 -2.03 15.06 1.91
CA PRO A 46 -3.43 14.92 2.30
C PRO A 46 -4.03 13.56 1.90
N VAL A 47 -3.69 13.04 0.71
CA VAL A 47 -4.15 11.71 0.26
C VAL A 47 -3.62 10.61 1.18
N ALA A 48 -2.34 10.65 1.53
CA ALA A 48 -1.73 9.69 2.45
C ALA A 48 -2.34 9.77 3.86
N VAL A 49 -2.64 10.96 4.36
CA VAL A 49 -3.32 11.16 5.65
C VAL A 49 -4.73 10.58 5.61
N VAL A 50 -5.51 10.88 4.57
CA VAL A 50 -6.87 10.34 4.41
C VAL A 50 -6.84 8.82 4.32
N HIS A 51 -5.88 8.25 3.57
CA HIS A 51 -5.70 6.80 3.50
C HIS A 51 -5.39 6.20 4.87
N ALA A 52 -4.43 6.75 5.62
CA ALA A 52 -4.08 6.28 6.95
C ALA A 52 -5.29 6.33 7.90
N LEU A 53 -6.04 7.44 7.88
CA LEU A 53 -7.25 7.59 8.68
C LEU A 53 -8.32 6.56 8.29
N ALA A 54 -8.53 6.32 6.99
CA ALA A 54 -9.48 5.34 6.50
C ALA A 54 -9.13 3.91 6.97
N VAL A 55 -7.84 3.54 6.92
CA VAL A 55 -7.36 2.25 7.43
C VAL A 55 -7.55 2.14 8.94
N ILE A 56 -7.19 3.18 9.70
CA ILE A 56 -7.32 3.19 11.17
C ILE A 56 -8.80 3.06 11.57
N VAL A 57 -9.65 3.94 11.05
CA VAL A 57 -11.09 3.95 11.37
C VAL A 57 -11.74 2.64 10.94
N GLY A 58 -11.48 2.17 9.71
CA GLY A 58 -12.03 0.91 9.24
C GLY A 58 -11.55 -0.29 10.06
N SER A 59 -10.29 -0.32 10.48
CA SER A 59 -9.76 -1.39 11.34
C SER A 59 -10.41 -1.38 12.72
N ILE A 60 -10.63 -0.21 13.31
CA ILE A 60 -11.36 -0.07 14.59
C ILE A 60 -12.80 -0.56 14.44
N LEU A 61 -13.51 -0.16 13.38
CA LEU A 61 -14.89 -0.60 13.13
C LEU A 61 -14.98 -2.13 12.97
N ILE A 62 -14.04 -2.74 12.25
CA ILE A 62 -13.98 -4.20 12.11
C ILE A 62 -13.65 -4.85 13.46
N ALA A 63 -12.74 -4.28 14.26
CA ALA A 63 -12.39 -4.80 15.58
C ALA A 63 -13.56 -4.76 16.57
N VAL A 64 -14.33 -3.66 16.58
CA VAL A 64 -15.50 -3.50 17.45
C VAL A 64 -16.64 -4.45 17.06
N THR A 65 -16.81 -4.75 15.78
CA THR A 65 -17.84 -5.68 15.31
C THR A 65 -17.44 -7.16 15.44
N ALA A 66 -16.15 -7.46 15.59
CA ALA A 66 -15.61 -8.82 15.66
C ALA A 66 -14.67 -9.02 16.87
N VAL A 67 -15.00 -8.44 18.03
CA VAL A 67 -14.14 -8.39 19.24
C VAL A 67 -13.54 -9.75 19.62
N ARG A 68 -14.35 -10.82 19.57
CA ARG A 68 -13.90 -12.16 19.94
C ARG A 68 -12.87 -12.74 18.96
N GLU A 69 -12.99 -12.43 17.67
CA GLU A 69 -12.00 -12.80 16.65
C GLU A 69 -10.75 -11.92 16.73
N ALA A 70 -10.92 -10.63 17.06
CA ALA A 70 -9.82 -9.69 17.23
C ALA A 70 -8.88 -10.08 18.39
N ASN A 71 -9.44 -10.67 19.46
CA ASN A 71 -8.67 -11.16 20.61
C ASN A 71 -8.09 -12.58 20.40
N ALA A 72 -8.43 -13.26 19.30
CA ALA A 72 -7.88 -14.58 19.02
C ALA A 72 -6.41 -14.46 18.57
N PRO A 73 -5.51 -15.32 19.08
CA PRO A 73 -4.12 -15.31 18.65
C PRO A 73 -4.01 -15.61 17.15
N ALA A 74 -3.00 -15.03 16.49
CA ALA A 74 -2.73 -15.31 15.09
C ALA A 74 -2.30 -16.78 14.92
N ASP A 75 -3.09 -17.56 14.18
CA ASP A 75 -2.75 -18.93 13.79
C ASP A 75 -1.46 -18.98 12.96
N GLU A 76 -0.81 -20.15 12.92
CA GLU A 76 0.40 -20.35 12.11
C GLU A 76 0.15 -20.05 10.62
N ARG A 77 -1.04 -20.41 10.14
CA ARG A 77 -1.49 -20.13 8.77
C ARG A 77 -1.50 -18.63 8.48
N ASP A 78 -2.09 -17.83 9.37
CA ASP A 78 -2.20 -16.39 9.18
C ASP A 78 -0.81 -15.72 9.17
N ARG A 79 0.10 -16.21 10.02
CA ARG A 79 1.49 -15.76 10.04
C ARG A 79 2.23 -16.14 8.75
N ALA A 80 2.01 -17.35 8.22
CA ALA A 80 2.60 -17.80 6.98
C ALA A 80 2.12 -16.95 5.78
N ILE A 81 0.81 -16.68 5.70
CA ILE A 81 0.21 -15.81 4.69
C ILE A 81 0.80 -14.40 4.76
N ALA A 82 0.85 -13.81 5.96
CA ALA A 82 1.41 -12.47 6.16
C ALA A 82 2.88 -12.41 5.74
N ARG A 83 3.68 -13.44 6.10
CA ARG A 83 5.09 -13.54 5.68
C ARG A 83 5.23 -13.60 4.17
N ARG A 84 4.45 -14.43 3.48
CA ARG A 84 4.49 -14.52 2.01
C ARG A 84 4.17 -13.18 1.36
N GLY A 85 3.12 -12.49 1.82
CA GLY A 85 2.78 -11.16 1.34
C GLY A 85 3.93 -10.18 1.52
N SER A 86 4.51 -10.13 2.73
CA SER A 86 5.65 -9.26 3.02
C SER A 86 6.90 -9.60 2.21
N THR A 87 7.22 -10.88 1.99
CA THR A 87 8.35 -11.30 1.17
C THR A 87 8.19 -10.87 -0.28
N ILE A 88 7.03 -11.09 -0.88
CA ILE A 88 6.79 -10.69 -2.27
C ILE A 88 6.78 -9.16 -2.39
N GLY A 89 6.08 -8.46 -1.49
CA GLY A 89 6.08 -7.00 -1.44
C GLY A 89 7.48 -6.41 -1.28
N TYR A 90 8.31 -7.02 -0.43
CA TYR A 90 9.71 -6.62 -0.25
C TYR A 90 10.51 -6.72 -1.54
N TYR A 91 10.41 -7.81 -2.29
CA TYR A 91 11.12 -7.93 -3.57
C TYR A 91 10.63 -6.93 -4.63
N VAL A 92 9.33 -6.61 -4.63
CA VAL A 92 8.77 -5.56 -5.48
C VAL A 92 9.33 -4.18 -5.09
N LEU A 93 9.34 -3.86 -3.79
CA LEU A 93 9.90 -2.62 -3.28
C LEU A 93 11.39 -2.51 -3.59
N LEU A 94 12.15 -3.58 -3.34
CA LEU A 94 13.59 -3.63 -3.62
C LEU A 94 13.88 -3.35 -5.09
N THR A 95 13.15 -4.01 -5.99
CA THR A 95 13.29 -3.79 -7.44
C THR A 95 12.95 -2.35 -7.82
N GLY A 96 11.85 -1.81 -7.29
CA GLY A 96 11.45 -0.42 -7.52
C GLY A 96 12.48 0.59 -6.99
N MET A 97 13.04 0.34 -5.80
CA MET A 97 14.05 1.21 -5.20
C MET A 97 15.41 1.10 -5.89
N ILE A 98 15.76 -0.04 -6.50
CA ILE A 98 16.93 -0.14 -7.38
C ILE A 98 16.72 0.76 -8.60
N LEU A 99 15.55 0.71 -9.26
CA LEU A 99 15.24 1.60 -10.38
C LEU A 99 15.35 3.08 -9.96
N VAL A 100 14.69 3.45 -8.86
CA VAL A 100 14.63 4.84 -8.36
C VAL A 100 15.98 5.34 -7.86
N GLY A 101 16.74 4.53 -7.14
CA GLY A 101 17.97 4.93 -6.46
C GLY A 101 19.24 4.71 -7.26
N VAL A 102 19.23 3.78 -8.23
CA VAL A 102 20.42 3.42 -9.00
C VAL A 102 20.32 3.89 -10.45
N VAL A 103 19.14 3.84 -11.07
CA VAL A 103 18.98 4.19 -12.50
C VAL A 103 18.56 5.64 -12.67
N MET A 104 17.43 6.03 -12.06
CA MET A 104 16.81 7.35 -12.30
C MET A 104 17.68 8.57 -11.95
N PRO A 105 18.59 8.57 -10.96
CA PRO A 105 19.43 9.72 -10.68
C PRO A 105 20.34 10.13 -11.85
N PHE A 106 20.58 9.21 -12.79
CA PHE A 106 21.39 9.45 -13.98
C PHE A 106 20.56 9.75 -15.23
N THR A 107 19.23 9.60 -15.18
CA THR A 107 18.37 9.66 -16.38
C THR A 107 17.18 10.62 -16.25
N GLU A 108 16.75 10.98 -15.04
CA GLU A 108 15.48 11.66 -14.80
C GLU A 108 15.59 12.83 -13.81
N PRO A 109 14.74 13.87 -13.92
CA PRO A 109 14.69 14.97 -12.97
C PRO A 109 14.15 14.56 -11.59
N ALA A 110 14.53 15.31 -10.56
CA ALA A 110 14.22 15.02 -9.16
C ALA A 110 12.72 14.80 -8.86
N TRP A 111 11.82 15.56 -9.49
CA TRP A 111 10.37 15.40 -9.26
C TRP A 111 9.87 14.02 -9.72
N LYS A 112 10.39 13.47 -10.83
CA LYS A 112 10.04 12.12 -11.28
C LYS A 112 10.58 11.07 -10.32
N ILE A 113 11.83 11.22 -9.87
CA ILE A 113 12.45 10.30 -8.90
C ILE A 113 11.55 10.17 -7.66
N VAL A 114 11.09 11.30 -7.10
CA VAL A 114 10.21 11.29 -5.93
C VAL A 114 8.87 10.60 -6.22
N ASN A 115 8.19 10.95 -7.31
CA ASN A 115 6.90 10.35 -7.65
C ASN A 115 7.02 8.85 -7.95
N THR A 116 8.11 8.41 -8.59
CA THR A 116 8.38 7.00 -8.85
C THR A 116 8.74 6.25 -7.58
N ALA A 117 9.45 6.87 -6.63
CA ALA A 117 9.67 6.31 -5.30
C ALA A 117 8.34 6.05 -4.57
N LEU A 118 7.46 7.06 -4.55
CA LEU A 118 6.12 6.93 -3.96
C LEU A 118 5.30 5.84 -4.67
N LEU A 119 5.38 5.77 -6.00
CA LEU A 119 4.69 4.74 -6.78
C LEU A 119 5.22 3.34 -6.46
N ALA A 120 6.54 3.16 -6.35
CA ALA A 120 7.15 1.89 -6.01
C ALA A 120 6.68 1.37 -4.63
N ILE A 121 6.57 2.27 -3.65
CA ILE A 121 6.01 1.94 -2.32
C ILE A 121 4.55 1.49 -2.45
N VAL A 122 3.72 2.26 -3.16
CA VAL A 122 2.30 1.94 -3.34
C VAL A 122 2.11 0.60 -4.06
N ILE A 123 2.88 0.34 -5.13
CA ILE A 123 2.81 -0.94 -5.86
C ILE A 123 3.25 -2.09 -4.95
N ALA A 124 4.34 -1.92 -4.20
CA ALA A 124 4.82 -2.96 -3.29
C ALA A 124 3.78 -3.33 -2.22
N GLU A 125 3.16 -2.33 -1.58
CA GLU A 125 2.12 -2.57 -0.59
C GLU A 125 0.84 -3.14 -1.20
N THR A 126 0.45 -2.67 -2.39
CA THR A 126 -0.71 -3.22 -3.14
C THR A 126 -0.48 -4.69 -3.48
N VAL A 127 0.72 -5.06 -3.92
CA VAL A 127 1.08 -6.46 -4.20
C VAL A 127 1.08 -7.28 -2.92
N ARG A 128 1.65 -6.77 -1.82
CA ARG A 128 1.66 -7.42 -0.51
C ARG A 128 0.24 -7.75 -0.04
N ASP A 129 -0.66 -6.76 -0.03
CA ASP A 129 -2.04 -6.95 0.41
C ASP A 129 -2.84 -7.82 -0.57
N GLY A 130 -2.61 -7.67 -1.88
CA GLY A 130 -3.20 -8.51 -2.91
C GLY A 130 -2.81 -9.98 -2.76
N VAL A 131 -1.55 -10.28 -2.47
CA VAL A 131 -1.06 -11.65 -2.18
C VAL A 131 -1.73 -12.21 -0.94
N ILE A 132 -1.88 -11.42 0.12
CA ILE A 132 -2.53 -11.85 1.36
C ILE A 132 -3.99 -12.23 1.07
N VAL A 133 -4.74 -11.34 0.40
CA VAL A 133 -6.13 -11.57 0.00
C VAL A 133 -6.27 -12.82 -0.88
N LEU A 134 -5.43 -12.97 -1.90
CA LEU A 134 -5.46 -14.13 -2.80
C LEU A 134 -5.14 -15.43 -2.06
N SER A 135 -4.23 -15.39 -1.09
CA SER A 135 -3.85 -16.54 -0.27
C SER A 135 -4.99 -17.00 0.65
N TYR A 136 -5.80 -16.08 1.16
CA TYR A 136 -7.03 -16.44 1.89
C TYR A 136 -8.08 -17.07 0.97
N ARG A 137 -8.23 -16.55 -0.27
CA ARG A 137 -9.27 -17.05 -1.21
C ARG A 137 -8.94 -18.37 -1.87
N ARG A 138 -7.67 -18.62 -2.21
CA ARG A 138 -7.26 -19.85 -2.92
C ARG A 138 -7.02 -21.04 -2.00
N GLY A 139 -7.09 -20.83 -0.68
CA GLY A 139 -6.70 -21.83 0.31
C GLY A 139 -5.18 -21.90 0.40
N TRP A 140 -4.64 -21.69 1.59
CA TRP A 140 -3.21 -21.84 1.83
C TRP A 140 -2.84 -23.33 1.80
N HIS A 141 -2.01 -23.73 0.84
CA HIS A 141 -1.36 -25.03 0.79
C HIS A 141 0.12 -24.71 0.89
N GLY A 142 0.73 -25.07 2.03
CA GLY A 142 2.09 -24.65 2.40
C GLY A 142 3.12 -24.91 1.31
#